data_AF-A3LY11-F1
#
_entry.id   AF-A3LY11-F1
#
_cell.length_a   1.000
_cell.length_b   1.000
_cell.length_c   1.000
_cell.angle_alpha   90.00
_cell.angle_beta   90.00
_cell.angle_gamma   90.00
#
_symmetry.space_group_name_H-M   'P 1'
#
loop_
_entity.id
_entity.type
_entity.pdbx_description
1 polymer ?
#
loop_
_entity_poly.entity_id
_entity_poly.type
_entity_poly.pdbx_seq_one_letter_code
_entity_poly.pdbx_strand_id
1 'polypeptide(L)'
;MMFYPHQFPNNDRNFEPNMPSKHESPRKKHIDHTKEDLIHKNRSNFEITVEVKDELSYLRFYSNIRANVRNSPEVAKYLVLDYLPLDYDAQLEYTQKVRDAEDCCLDDHHGNLYLNQQLMQAVAPELLHLVSFNYTFNCNFEALKQYFNARINAFFLLSLENKLDFDSSRVLQFLIDLDTISKVYKFIFREDPNHQLKLQWIMNAISKDKSNAGILLDIQSKWEKINLDPMYIRRLLTSYSNSRWKKK
;
A
#
# COMPACT_ATOMS: atom_id res chain seq x y z
N MET A 1 -2.46 -55.07 11.37
CA MET A 1 -1.80 -56.17 10.63
C MET A 1 -1.29 -55.56 9.32
N MET A 2 -0.03 -55.56 8.91
CA MET A 2 1.25 -56.22 9.27
C MET A 2 2.36 -55.14 9.10
N PHE A 3 3.40 -54.97 9.96
CA PHE A 3 4.66 -55.72 10.10
C PHE A 3 5.38 -55.97 8.74
N TYR A 4 6.69 -55.76 8.50
CA TYR A 4 7.89 -55.39 9.31
C TYR A 4 9.06 -55.08 8.31
N PRO A 5 10.36 -54.98 8.70
CA PRO A 5 11.36 -54.05 8.15
C PRO A 5 12.49 -54.74 7.36
N HIS A 6 13.55 -54.01 6.98
CA HIS A 6 14.89 -54.61 6.94
C HIS A 6 16.00 -53.62 7.32
N GLN A 7 16.91 -54.16 8.14
CA GLN A 7 18.13 -53.59 8.69
C GLN A 7 19.34 -54.21 7.97
N PHE A 8 20.36 -53.37 7.69
CA PHE A 8 21.82 -53.58 7.81
C PHE A 8 22.53 -54.68 6.96
N PRO A 9 23.82 -54.51 6.56
CA PRO A 9 24.95 -54.45 7.51
C PRO A 9 26.08 -53.44 7.25
N ASN A 10 26.80 -53.22 8.35
CA ASN A 10 28.10 -52.59 8.52
C ASN A 10 29.17 -53.09 7.54
N ASN A 11 30.15 -52.24 7.27
CA ASN A 11 31.54 -52.70 7.22
C ASN A 11 32.48 -51.63 7.76
N ASP A 12 33.16 -51.99 8.83
CA ASP A 12 34.32 -51.31 9.41
C ASP A 12 35.47 -51.21 8.39
N ARG A 13 36.24 -50.11 8.46
CA ARG A 13 37.71 -50.16 8.64
C ARG A 13 38.36 -48.77 8.71
N ASN A 14 39.08 -48.59 9.83
CA ASN A 14 40.35 -47.87 10.01
C ASN A 14 40.32 -46.37 10.39
N PHE A 15 40.39 -46.12 11.71
CA PHE A 15 41.25 -45.11 12.35
C PHE A 15 42.73 -45.57 12.26
N GLU A 16 43.75 -44.76 12.01
CA GLU A 16 44.42 -43.68 12.79
C GLU A 16 45.52 -43.01 11.90
N PRO A 17 46.39 -42.07 12.36
CA PRO A 17 46.20 -40.81 13.09
C PRO A 17 46.92 -39.59 12.41
N ASN A 18 46.68 -38.39 12.96
CA ASN A 18 47.28 -37.10 12.58
C ASN A 18 48.80 -37.00 12.75
N MET A 19 49.47 -36.25 11.84
CA MET A 19 50.54 -35.29 12.18
C MET A 19 50.75 -34.25 11.04
N PRO A 20 51.32 -33.06 11.35
CA PRO A 20 50.89 -31.80 10.75
C PRO A 20 51.87 -31.14 9.76
N SER A 21 51.37 -30.07 9.15
CA SER A 21 52.08 -28.93 8.57
C SER A 21 52.60 -29.08 7.14
N LYS A 22 51.93 -28.36 6.23
CA LYS A 22 52.58 -27.38 5.36
C LYS A 22 51.60 -26.23 5.09
N HIS A 23 52.10 -25.02 5.25
CA HIS A 23 51.43 -23.74 5.05
C HIS A 23 50.59 -23.70 3.76
N GLU A 24 49.27 -23.57 3.91
CA GLU A 24 48.43 -22.92 2.90
C GLU A 24 47.98 -21.57 3.46
N SER A 25 48.42 -20.50 2.80
CA SER A 25 47.97 -19.14 3.05
C SER A 25 46.46 -19.03 2.86
N PRO A 26 45.76 -18.13 3.59
CA PRO A 26 44.32 -18.00 3.45
C PRO A 26 43.98 -17.60 2.01
N ARG A 27 43.25 -18.47 1.29
CA ARG A 27 42.62 -18.10 0.02
C ARG A 27 41.75 -16.88 0.29
N LYS A 28 42.22 -15.71 -0.18
CA LYS A 28 41.38 -14.52 -0.28
C LYS A 28 40.14 -14.92 -1.09
N LYS A 29 38.97 -14.76 -0.47
CA LYS A 29 37.67 -14.85 -1.15
C LYS A 29 37.73 -13.89 -2.34
N HIS A 30 37.75 -14.43 -3.54
CA HIS A 30 37.38 -13.65 -4.72
C HIS A 30 35.86 -13.56 -4.68
N ILE A 31 35.36 -12.57 -3.94
CA ILE A 31 33.96 -12.16 -4.06
C ILE A 31 33.87 -11.57 -5.47
N ASP A 32 33.17 -12.28 -6.33
CA ASP A 32 32.93 -11.90 -7.71
C ASP A 32 31.92 -10.74 -7.69
N HIS A 33 32.41 -9.53 -7.39
CA HIS A 33 31.64 -8.27 -7.33
C HIS A 33 30.92 -7.95 -8.65
N THR A 34 31.24 -8.69 -9.72
CA THR A 34 30.67 -8.56 -11.05
C THR A 34 29.18 -8.93 -11.12
N LYS A 35 28.65 -9.77 -10.20
CA LYS A 35 27.23 -10.17 -10.20
C LYS A 35 26.32 -9.21 -9.41
N GLU A 36 26.82 -8.55 -8.37
CA GLU A 36 26.03 -7.56 -7.61
C GLU A 36 25.87 -6.25 -8.39
N ASP A 37 26.87 -5.85 -9.19
CA ASP A 37 26.83 -4.58 -9.92
C ASP A 37 26.01 -4.62 -11.23
N LEU A 38 25.89 -5.79 -11.87
CA LEU A 38 25.04 -5.96 -13.06
C LEU A 38 23.55 -5.91 -12.73
N ILE A 39 23.21 -6.24 -11.48
CA ILE A 39 21.86 -6.17 -10.98
C ILE A 39 21.38 -4.71 -10.88
N HIS A 40 22.27 -3.72 -10.68
CA HIS A 40 21.90 -2.32 -10.52
C HIS A 40 21.84 -1.50 -11.82
N LYS A 41 22.43 -1.99 -12.92
CA LYS A 41 22.75 -1.13 -14.09
C LYS A 41 21.65 -0.95 -15.13
N ASN A 42 20.52 -1.65 -15.02
CA ASN A 42 19.38 -1.52 -15.95
C ASN A 42 18.02 -1.58 -15.23
N ARG A 43 18.00 -1.37 -13.91
CA ARG A 43 16.76 -1.46 -13.14
C ARG A 43 15.91 -0.22 -13.39
N SER A 44 14.68 -0.46 -13.83
CA SER A 44 13.54 0.43 -13.67
C SER A 44 13.70 1.32 -12.44
N ASN A 45 13.50 2.64 -12.55
CA ASN A 45 13.44 3.57 -11.41
C ASN A 45 12.21 3.32 -10.50
N PHE A 46 11.68 2.11 -10.51
CA PHE A 46 10.55 1.68 -9.72
C PHE A 46 10.99 1.43 -8.29
N GLU A 47 10.52 2.26 -7.38
CA GLU A 47 10.77 2.14 -5.94
C GLU A 47 9.43 2.14 -5.20
N ILE A 48 9.31 1.34 -4.15
CA ILE A 48 8.16 1.41 -3.24
C ILE A 48 8.59 2.27 -2.05
N THR A 49 8.04 3.48 -1.93
CA THR A 49 8.52 4.46 -0.93
C THR A 49 7.58 4.64 0.27
N VAL A 50 6.46 3.92 0.30
CA VAL A 50 5.45 4.03 1.35
C VAL A 50 5.33 2.72 2.10
N GLU A 51 5.59 2.78 3.39
CA GLU A 51 5.36 1.66 4.30
C GLU A 51 3.86 1.36 4.46
N VAL A 52 3.51 0.08 4.50
CA VAL A 52 2.17 -0.48 4.75
C VAL A 52 2.11 -1.06 6.15
N LYS A 53 1.25 -0.49 6.99
CA LYS A 53 1.05 -0.90 8.39
C LYS A 53 -0.42 -0.92 8.85
N ASP A 54 -1.26 -0.14 8.18
CA ASP A 54 -2.67 0.08 8.49
C ASP A 54 -3.47 0.40 7.20
N GLU A 55 -4.78 0.49 7.32
CA GLU A 55 -5.72 0.74 6.22
C GLU A 55 -5.39 2.00 5.41
N LEU A 56 -5.01 3.10 6.09
CA LEU A 56 -4.73 4.38 5.43
C LEU A 56 -3.37 4.38 4.74
N SER A 57 -2.37 3.76 5.37
CA SER A 57 -1.05 3.55 4.79
C SER A 57 -1.11 2.67 3.55
N TYR A 58 -1.94 1.62 3.55
CA TYR A 58 -2.19 0.79 2.37
C TYR A 58 -2.75 1.60 1.19
N LEU A 59 -3.73 2.50 1.42
CA LEU A 59 -4.24 3.36 0.35
C LEU A 59 -3.18 4.29 -0.22
N ARG A 60 -2.27 4.80 0.63
CA ARG A 60 -1.12 5.61 0.19
C ARG A 60 -0.12 4.77 -0.60
N PHE A 61 0.22 3.59 -0.12
CA PHE A 61 1.10 2.62 -0.78
C PHE A 61 0.56 2.21 -2.15
N TYR A 62 -0.72 1.86 -2.25
CA TYR A 62 -1.34 1.50 -3.51
C TYR A 62 -1.34 2.67 -4.51
N SER A 63 -1.59 3.89 -4.02
CA SER A 63 -1.49 5.11 -4.84
C SER A 63 -0.05 5.39 -5.29
N ASN A 64 0.93 5.14 -4.44
CA ASN A 64 2.37 5.27 -4.74
C ASN A 64 2.78 4.27 -5.82
N ILE A 65 2.41 3.00 -5.70
CA ILE A 65 2.66 2.00 -6.74
C ILE A 65 2.00 2.41 -8.05
N ARG A 66 0.72 2.80 -8.06
CA ARG A 66 0.05 3.28 -9.28
C ARG A 66 0.77 4.46 -9.93
N ALA A 67 1.30 5.39 -9.14
CA ALA A 67 2.07 6.52 -9.65
C ALA A 67 3.42 6.08 -10.22
N ASN A 68 4.12 5.17 -9.54
CA ASN A 68 5.45 4.72 -9.94
C ASN A 68 5.42 3.79 -11.14
N VAL A 69 4.40 2.94 -11.28
CA VAL A 69 4.20 2.13 -12.50
C VAL A 69 4.01 3.02 -13.75
N ARG A 70 3.42 4.21 -13.63
CA ARG A 70 3.34 5.15 -14.76
C ARG A 70 4.72 5.65 -15.19
N ASN A 71 5.66 5.75 -14.26
CA ASN A 71 7.04 6.16 -14.50
C ASN A 71 7.96 4.98 -14.86
N SER A 72 7.49 3.75 -14.68
CA SER A 72 8.20 2.50 -15.00
C SER A 72 7.23 1.47 -15.61
N PRO A 73 6.74 1.71 -16.85
CA PRO A 73 5.70 0.88 -17.48
C PRO A 73 6.09 -0.60 -17.64
N GLU A 74 7.39 -0.89 -17.73
CA GLU A 74 7.94 -2.25 -17.77
C GLU A 74 7.57 -3.08 -16.54
N VAL A 75 7.27 -2.43 -15.41
CA VAL A 75 6.83 -3.09 -14.17
C VAL A 75 5.35 -3.48 -14.22
N ALA A 76 4.56 -2.86 -15.10
CA ALA A 76 3.11 -3.06 -15.15
C ALA A 76 2.71 -4.52 -15.43
N LYS A 77 3.55 -5.29 -16.12
CA LYS A 77 3.28 -6.72 -16.42
C LYS A 77 3.39 -7.64 -15.20
N TYR A 78 4.04 -7.22 -14.11
CA TYR A 78 4.24 -8.06 -12.92
C TYR A 78 3.14 -7.90 -11.87
N LEU A 79 2.14 -7.05 -12.11
CA LEU A 79 1.12 -6.77 -11.09
C LEU A 79 -0.20 -6.31 -11.69
N VAL A 80 -1.28 -6.59 -10.98
CA VAL A 80 -2.62 -6.14 -11.35
C VAL A 80 -2.99 -4.87 -10.59
N LEU A 81 -3.00 -3.72 -11.28
CA LEU A 81 -3.41 -2.42 -10.71
C LEU A 81 -4.92 -2.22 -10.63
N ASP A 82 -5.71 -3.18 -11.06
CA ASP A 82 -7.16 -3.14 -10.89
C ASP A 82 -7.51 -3.39 -9.43
N TYR A 83 -8.61 -2.80 -8.99
CA TYR A 83 -9.19 -3.17 -7.70
C TYR A 83 -9.84 -4.55 -7.78
N LEU A 84 -10.00 -5.20 -6.63
CA LEU A 84 -10.80 -6.42 -6.54
C LEU A 84 -12.24 -6.13 -7.04
N PRO A 85 -12.74 -6.91 -8.00
CA PRO A 85 -14.05 -6.67 -8.60
C PRO A 85 -15.18 -6.95 -7.60
N LEU A 86 -16.32 -6.29 -7.82
CA LEU A 86 -17.51 -6.43 -6.97
C LEU A 86 -18.54 -7.41 -7.56
N ASP A 87 -18.49 -7.66 -8.88
CA ASP A 87 -19.39 -8.56 -9.60
C ASP A 87 -18.66 -9.83 -10.08
N TYR A 88 -19.44 -10.85 -10.43
CA TYR A 88 -18.92 -12.17 -10.78
C TYR A 88 -18.23 -12.20 -12.15
N ASP A 89 -18.73 -11.45 -13.14
CA ASP A 89 -18.18 -11.46 -14.49
C ASP A 89 -16.80 -10.79 -14.54
N ALA A 90 -16.62 -9.66 -13.85
CA ALA A 90 -15.33 -9.01 -13.72
C ALA A 90 -14.35 -9.84 -12.87
N GLN A 91 -14.85 -10.72 -11.98
CA GLN A 91 -14.00 -11.63 -11.20
C GLN A 91 -13.24 -12.61 -12.09
N LEU A 92 -13.86 -13.14 -13.15
CA LEU A 92 -13.20 -14.05 -14.08
C LEU A 92 -12.05 -13.35 -14.83
N GLU A 93 -12.33 -12.16 -15.39
CA GLU A 93 -11.33 -11.35 -16.09
C GLU A 93 -10.17 -10.97 -15.16
N TYR A 94 -10.49 -10.55 -13.94
CA TYR A 94 -9.49 -10.21 -12.93
C TYR A 94 -8.59 -11.40 -12.58
N THR A 95 -9.18 -12.58 -12.36
CA THR A 95 -8.41 -13.79 -12.05
C THR A 95 -7.47 -14.17 -13.19
N GLN A 96 -7.87 -13.96 -14.45
CA GLN A 96 -6.96 -14.18 -15.58
C GLN A 96 -5.79 -13.20 -15.56
N LYS A 97 -6.04 -11.89 -15.36
CA LYS A 97 -4.96 -10.88 -15.24
C LYS A 97 -3.97 -11.22 -14.12
N VAL A 98 -4.47 -11.74 -12.99
CA VAL A 98 -3.61 -12.16 -11.87
C VAL A 98 -2.71 -13.32 -12.26
N ARG A 99 -3.23 -14.31 -12.99
CA ARG A 99 -2.43 -15.43 -13.51
C ARG A 99 -1.38 -14.96 -14.51
N ASP A 100 -1.77 -14.13 -15.47
CA ASP A 100 -0.84 -13.62 -16.48
C ASP A 100 0.32 -12.84 -15.85
N ALA A 101 0.02 -12.03 -14.82
CA ALA A 101 1.05 -11.30 -14.07
C ALA A 101 1.93 -12.21 -13.21
N GLU A 102 1.36 -13.30 -12.66
CA GLU A 102 2.13 -14.32 -11.94
C GLU A 102 3.07 -15.08 -12.87
N ASP A 103 2.61 -15.48 -14.06
CA ASP A 103 3.45 -16.11 -15.09
C ASP A 103 4.60 -15.18 -15.50
N CYS A 104 4.34 -13.88 -15.68
CA CYS A 104 5.39 -12.89 -15.93
C CYS A 104 6.44 -12.82 -14.79
N CYS A 105 6.02 -13.00 -13.53
CA CYS A 105 6.94 -13.04 -12.39
C CYS A 105 7.75 -14.33 -12.37
N LEU A 106 7.16 -15.46 -12.77
CA LEU A 106 7.86 -16.74 -12.86
C LEU A 106 8.87 -16.75 -14.01
N ASP A 107 8.54 -16.13 -15.15
CA ASP A 107 9.46 -16.08 -16.30
C ASP A 107 10.70 -15.21 -16.03
N ASP A 108 10.54 -14.10 -15.31
CA ASP A 108 11.66 -13.22 -14.92
C ASP A 108 11.94 -13.27 -13.42
N HIS A 109 12.77 -14.24 -13.04
CA HIS A 109 13.17 -14.48 -11.65
C HIS A 109 13.88 -13.27 -11.03
N HIS A 110 14.68 -12.53 -11.80
CA HIS A 110 15.44 -11.39 -11.29
C HIS A 110 14.54 -10.18 -11.01
N GLY A 111 13.62 -9.88 -11.93
CA GLY A 111 12.60 -8.86 -11.73
C GLY A 111 11.70 -9.18 -10.55
N ASN A 112 11.22 -10.42 -10.47
CA ASN A 112 10.40 -10.90 -9.36
C ASN A 112 11.11 -10.79 -8.00
N LEU A 113 12.38 -11.23 -7.91
CA LEU A 113 13.16 -11.12 -6.67
C LEU A 113 13.34 -9.67 -6.23
N TYR A 114 13.64 -8.76 -7.17
CA TYR A 114 13.79 -7.34 -6.88
C TYR A 114 12.50 -6.72 -6.35
N LEU A 115 11.38 -6.94 -7.04
CA LEU A 115 10.08 -6.40 -6.65
C LEU A 115 9.60 -6.98 -5.31
N ASN A 116 9.84 -8.28 -5.08
CA ASN A 116 9.60 -8.88 -3.77
C ASN A 116 10.45 -8.25 -2.66
N GLN A 117 11.73 -7.98 -2.90
CA GLN A 117 12.57 -7.29 -1.91
C GLN A 117 12.01 -5.90 -1.57
N GLN A 118 11.62 -5.12 -2.59
CA GLN A 118 10.99 -3.81 -2.41
C GLN A 118 9.68 -3.93 -1.61
N LEU A 119 8.83 -4.90 -1.94
CA LEU A 119 7.57 -5.12 -1.25
C LEU A 119 7.79 -5.49 0.22
N MET A 120 8.68 -6.43 0.49
CA MET A 120 8.97 -6.91 1.85
C MET A 120 9.57 -5.81 2.73
N GLN A 121 10.36 -4.89 2.16
CA GLN A 121 10.88 -3.71 2.87
C GLN A 121 9.79 -2.69 3.19
N ALA A 122 8.73 -2.62 2.37
CA ALA A 122 7.62 -1.71 2.57
C ALA A 122 6.53 -2.28 3.50
N VAL A 123 6.56 -3.57 3.86
CA VAL A 123 5.56 -4.19 4.72
C VAL A 123 6.02 -4.13 6.18
N ALA A 124 5.20 -3.54 7.04
CA ALA A 124 5.49 -3.46 8.47
C ALA A 124 5.59 -4.86 9.11
N PRO A 125 6.40 -5.02 10.18
CA PRO A 125 6.67 -6.32 10.80
C PRO A 125 5.40 -7.13 11.15
N GLU A 126 4.35 -6.46 11.60
CA GLU A 126 3.08 -7.07 12.02
C GLU A 126 2.32 -7.71 10.85
N LEU A 127 2.59 -7.28 9.62
CA LEU A 127 1.94 -7.75 8.39
C LEU A 127 2.80 -8.74 7.60
N LEU A 128 4.05 -9.01 8.01
CA LEU A 128 4.95 -9.93 7.30
C LEU A 128 4.40 -11.36 7.20
N HIS A 129 3.47 -11.76 8.07
CA HIS A 129 2.80 -13.06 7.97
C HIS A 129 1.92 -13.23 6.73
N LEU A 130 1.57 -12.13 6.04
CA LEU A 130 0.77 -12.14 4.82
C LEU A 130 1.58 -12.39 3.55
N VAL A 131 2.91 -12.27 3.63
CA VAL A 131 3.81 -12.25 2.47
C VAL A 131 4.99 -13.20 2.68
N SER A 132 5.57 -13.71 1.59
CA SER A 132 6.71 -14.63 1.65
C SER A 132 7.60 -14.53 0.42
N PHE A 133 8.91 -14.65 0.61
CA PHE A 133 9.86 -14.79 -0.50
C PHE A 133 9.65 -16.08 -1.32
N ASN A 134 8.89 -17.05 -0.81
CA ASN A 134 8.53 -18.25 -1.55
C ASN A 134 7.40 -18.00 -2.58
N TYR A 135 6.73 -16.85 -2.51
CA TYR A 135 5.69 -16.46 -3.45
C TYR A 135 6.19 -15.40 -4.43
N THR A 136 5.55 -15.34 -5.60
CA THR A 136 5.80 -14.27 -6.57
C THR A 136 5.40 -12.91 -6.00
N PHE A 137 5.97 -11.85 -6.58
CA PHE A 137 5.63 -10.48 -6.23
C PHE A 137 4.14 -10.21 -6.41
N ASN A 138 3.53 -10.67 -7.51
CA ASN A 138 2.09 -10.51 -7.72
C ASN A 138 1.28 -11.24 -6.63
N CYS A 139 1.65 -12.46 -6.27
CA CYS A 139 0.97 -13.20 -5.20
C CYS A 139 1.03 -12.47 -3.84
N ASN A 140 2.19 -11.95 -3.46
CA ASN A 140 2.32 -11.15 -2.23
C ASN A 140 1.54 -9.83 -2.30
N PHE A 141 1.55 -9.16 -3.46
CA PHE A 141 0.80 -7.93 -3.68
C PHE A 141 -0.72 -8.16 -3.60
N GLU A 142 -1.22 -9.25 -4.20
CA GLU A 142 -2.62 -9.66 -4.14
C GLU A 142 -3.04 -10.09 -2.72
N ALA A 143 -2.16 -10.75 -1.95
CA ALA A 143 -2.41 -11.08 -0.55
C ALA A 143 -2.68 -9.83 0.30
N LEU A 144 -1.85 -8.78 0.13
CA LEU A 144 -2.08 -7.48 0.77
C LEU A 144 -3.39 -6.84 0.30
N LYS A 145 -3.68 -6.88 -1.01
CA LYS A 145 -4.94 -6.35 -1.56
C LYS A 145 -6.15 -7.00 -0.92
N GLN A 146 -6.17 -8.33 -0.83
CA GLN A 146 -7.27 -9.08 -0.23
C GLN A 146 -7.42 -8.76 1.27
N TYR A 147 -6.31 -8.74 2.01
CA TYR A 147 -6.31 -8.41 3.44
C TYR A 147 -6.93 -7.04 3.72
N PHE A 148 -6.50 -6.00 3.00
CA PHE A 148 -7.00 -4.65 3.21
C PHE A 148 -8.38 -4.42 2.60
N ASN A 149 -8.78 -5.15 1.55
CA ASN A 149 -10.13 -5.06 1.00
C ASN A 149 -11.19 -5.53 2.00
N ALA A 150 -10.89 -6.51 2.85
CA ALA A 150 -11.81 -6.93 3.93
C ALA A 150 -11.95 -5.87 5.04
N ARG A 151 -10.90 -5.09 5.28
CA ARG A 151 -10.83 -4.11 6.38
C ARG A 151 -11.30 -2.71 6.00
N ILE A 152 -11.00 -2.29 4.77
CA ILE A 152 -11.43 -1.00 4.22
C ILE A 152 -12.84 -1.18 3.65
N ASN A 153 -13.81 -1.12 4.55
CA ASN A 153 -15.22 -1.32 4.26
C ASN A 153 -16.07 -0.13 4.74
N ALA A 154 -17.39 -0.19 4.52
CA ALA A 154 -18.31 0.89 4.88
C ALA A 154 -18.28 1.25 6.38
N PHE A 155 -18.03 0.30 7.27
CA PHE A 155 -17.92 0.58 8.71
C PHE A 155 -16.64 1.32 9.05
N PHE A 156 -15.52 0.98 8.39
CA PHE A 156 -14.28 1.74 8.51
C PHE A 156 -14.48 3.19 8.05
N LEU A 157 -15.12 3.39 6.89
CA LEU A 157 -15.47 4.72 6.39
C LEU A 157 -16.33 5.50 7.41
N LEU A 158 -17.41 4.90 7.91
CA LEU A 158 -18.28 5.52 8.91
C LEU A 158 -17.50 5.92 10.17
N SER A 159 -16.54 5.09 10.59
CA SER A 159 -15.69 5.41 11.73
C SER A 159 -14.81 6.66 11.49
N LEU A 160 -14.32 6.86 10.26
CA LEU A 160 -13.55 8.04 9.87
C LEU A 160 -14.45 9.27 9.80
N GLU A 161 -15.64 9.16 9.21
CA GLU A 161 -16.63 10.24 9.16
C GLU A 161 -17.03 10.72 10.57
N ASN A 162 -17.20 9.78 11.50
CA ASN A 162 -17.49 10.09 12.90
C ASN A 162 -16.32 10.77 13.62
N LYS A 163 -15.08 10.46 13.24
CA LYS A 163 -13.87 11.10 13.77
C LYS A 163 -13.53 12.43 13.10
N LEU A 164 -14.09 12.71 11.92
CA LEU A 164 -13.84 13.95 11.20
C LEU A 164 -14.37 15.14 12.00
N ASP A 165 -13.47 15.99 12.47
CA ASP A 165 -13.80 17.16 13.27
C ASP A 165 -13.20 18.42 12.68
N PHE A 166 -13.92 19.53 12.78
CA PHE A 166 -13.49 20.80 12.23
C PHE A 166 -12.91 21.69 13.33
N ASP A 167 -11.61 21.96 13.21
CA ASP A 167 -10.91 22.96 14.02
C ASP A 167 -10.40 24.09 13.10
N SER A 168 -10.89 25.31 13.36
CA SER A 168 -10.47 26.53 12.66
C SER A 168 -8.95 26.81 12.73
N SER A 169 -8.26 26.26 13.73
CA SER A 169 -6.80 26.35 13.85
C SER A 169 -6.04 25.33 13.01
N ARG A 170 -6.71 24.26 12.56
CA ARG A 170 -6.12 23.13 11.82
C ARG A 170 -6.85 22.82 10.51
N VAL A 171 -7.29 23.86 9.79
CA VAL A 171 -8.04 23.71 8.53
C VAL A 171 -7.31 22.83 7.50
N LEU A 172 -5.99 22.94 7.38
CA LEU A 172 -5.23 22.10 6.46
C LEU A 172 -5.32 20.61 6.80
N GLN A 173 -5.23 20.26 8.10
CA GLN A 173 -5.40 18.88 8.54
C GLN A 173 -6.82 18.38 8.24
N PHE A 174 -7.83 19.19 8.53
CA PHE A 174 -9.22 18.87 8.20
C PHE A 174 -9.42 18.57 6.71
N LEU A 175 -8.81 19.37 5.82
CA LEU A 175 -8.88 19.13 4.38
C LEU A 175 -8.16 17.84 3.95
N ILE A 176 -7.02 17.51 4.58
CA ILE A 176 -6.29 16.25 4.36
C ILE A 176 -7.14 15.05 4.81
N ASP A 177 -7.81 15.17 5.95
CA ASP A 177 -8.68 14.12 6.49
C ASP A 177 -9.91 13.91 5.59
N LEU A 178 -10.50 15.00 5.08
CA LEU A 178 -11.59 14.95 4.11
C LEU A 178 -11.18 14.30 2.77
N ASP A 179 -9.98 14.59 2.27
CA ASP A 179 -9.44 13.92 1.08
C ASP A 179 -9.17 12.44 1.34
N THR A 180 -8.76 12.09 2.56
CA THR A 180 -8.56 10.70 3.00
C THR A 180 -9.89 9.94 3.01
N ILE A 181 -10.94 10.52 3.60
CA ILE A 181 -12.30 9.96 3.57
C ILE A 181 -12.77 9.79 2.13
N SER A 182 -12.52 10.77 1.26
CA SER A 182 -12.89 10.68 -0.16
C SER A 182 -12.19 9.52 -0.88
N LYS A 183 -10.91 9.27 -0.57
CA LYS A 183 -10.16 8.12 -1.11
C LYS A 183 -10.67 6.78 -0.59
N VAL A 184 -11.02 6.71 0.69
CA VAL A 184 -11.63 5.52 1.31
C VAL A 184 -13.00 5.24 0.67
N TYR A 185 -13.82 6.27 0.47
CA TYR A 185 -15.10 6.16 -0.24
C TYR A 185 -14.91 5.59 -1.64
N LYS A 186 -14.01 6.18 -2.43
CA LYS A 186 -13.70 5.70 -3.78
C LYS A 186 -13.18 4.27 -3.79
N PHE A 187 -12.37 3.91 -2.81
CA PHE A 187 -11.93 2.54 -2.66
C PHE A 187 -13.13 1.61 -2.44
N ILE A 188 -14.04 1.91 -1.54
CA ILE A 188 -15.16 1.02 -1.23
C ILE A 188 -16.16 0.90 -2.38
N PHE A 189 -16.58 2.04 -2.94
CA PHE A 189 -17.70 2.11 -3.90
C PHE A 189 -17.27 2.15 -5.36
N ARG A 190 -15.96 2.23 -5.64
CA ARG A 190 -15.39 2.39 -7.00
C ARG A 190 -15.82 3.67 -7.72
N GLU A 191 -16.43 4.60 -7.01
CA GLU A 191 -16.94 5.88 -7.53
C GLU A 191 -16.41 7.05 -6.70
N ASP A 192 -16.19 8.20 -7.34
CA ASP A 192 -15.83 9.42 -6.61
C ASP A 192 -17.03 9.94 -5.82
N PRO A 193 -16.86 10.35 -4.55
CA PRO A 193 -17.97 10.92 -3.79
C PRO A 193 -18.41 12.22 -4.44
N ASN A 194 -19.72 12.32 -4.67
CA ASN A 194 -20.32 13.48 -5.28
C ASN A 194 -20.14 14.74 -4.38
N HIS A 195 -20.39 15.90 -4.98
CA HIS A 195 -20.22 17.18 -4.28
C HIS A 195 -21.10 17.29 -3.03
N GLN A 196 -22.36 16.83 -3.11
CA GLN A 196 -23.31 16.92 -2.00
C GLN A 196 -22.86 16.11 -0.78
N LEU A 197 -22.33 14.91 -0.99
CA LEU A 197 -21.79 14.07 0.07
C LEU A 197 -20.57 14.71 0.74
N LYS A 198 -19.66 15.30 -0.05
CA LYS A 198 -18.52 16.04 0.50
C LYS A 198 -18.97 17.24 1.35
N LEU A 199 -19.97 17.98 0.88
CA LEU A 199 -20.56 19.06 1.67
C LEU A 199 -21.21 18.55 2.95
N GLN A 200 -21.93 17.43 2.89
CA GLN A 200 -22.54 16.80 4.05
C GLN A 200 -21.49 16.45 5.10
N TRP A 201 -20.36 15.83 4.71
CA TRP A 201 -19.24 15.56 5.62
C TRP A 201 -18.70 16.84 6.27
N ILE A 202 -18.50 17.90 5.48
CA ILE A 202 -18.03 19.19 5.99
C ILE A 202 -19.03 19.77 7.00
N MET A 203 -20.31 19.82 6.66
CA MET A 203 -21.35 20.38 7.52
C MET A 203 -21.49 19.58 8.81
N ASN A 204 -21.44 18.25 8.72
CA ASN A 204 -21.48 17.38 9.89
C ASN A 204 -20.29 17.62 10.82
N ALA A 205 -19.08 17.75 10.27
CA ALA A 205 -17.89 18.02 11.08
C ALA A 205 -17.94 19.40 11.76
N ILE A 206 -18.33 20.46 11.03
CA ILE A 206 -18.45 21.82 11.59
C ILE A 206 -19.51 21.86 12.69
N SER A 207 -20.63 21.15 12.50
CA SER A 207 -21.77 21.17 13.43
C SER A 207 -21.51 20.42 14.74
N LYS A 208 -20.42 19.66 14.86
CA LYS A 208 -20.05 18.98 16.12
C LYS A 208 -19.69 19.96 17.23
N ASP A 209 -19.09 21.10 16.89
CA ASP A 209 -18.74 22.15 17.84
C ASP A 209 -19.64 23.39 17.63
N LYS A 210 -20.40 23.73 18.67
CA LYS A 210 -21.28 24.91 18.70
C LYS A 210 -20.51 26.23 18.53
N SER A 211 -19.22 26.26 18.87
CA SER A 211 -18.38 27.45 18.68
C SER A 211 -18.25 27.85 17.20
N ASN A 212 -18.47 26.91 16.27
CA ASN A 212 -18.43 27.13 14.83
C ASN A 212 -19.73 27.70 14.23
N ALA A 213 -20.72 28.10 15.05
CA ALA A 213 -22.01 28.62 14.56
C ALA A 213 -21.87 29.77 13.54
N GLY A 214 -20.87 30.65 13.71
CA GLY A 214 -20.60 31.73 12.75
C GLY A 214 -20.19 31.22 11.37
N ILE A 215 -19.42 30.12 11.32
CA ILE A 215 -19.00 29.47 10.06
C ILE A 215 -20.20 28.85 9.36
N LEU A 216 -21.10 28.21 10.12
CA LEU A 216 -22.33 27.63 9.57
C LEU A 216 -23.23 28.70 8.95
N LEU A 217 -23.41 29.84 9.60
CA LEU A 217 -24.17 30.98 9.07
C LEU A 217 -23.53 31.55 7.79
N ASP A 218 -22.21 31.65 7.77
CA ASP A 218 -21.47 32.10 6.58
C ASP A 218 -21.57 31.11 5.41
N ILE A 219 -21.64 29.80 5.69
CA ILE A 219 -21.91 28.78 4.67
C ILE A 219 -23.34 28.92 4.13
N GLN A 220 -24.33 29.06 5.02
CA GLN A 220 -25.74 29.22 4.63
C GLN A 220 -25.96 30.46 3.76
N SER A 221 -25.38 31.60 4.15
CA SER A 221 -25.49 32.85 3.37
C SER A 221 -24.80 32.79 2.00
N LYS A 222 -23.88 31.84 1.78
CA LYS A 222 -23.12 31.66 0.53
C LYS A 222 -23.47 30.35 -0.18
N TRP A 223 -24.59 29.72 0.20
CA TRP A 223 -24.96 28.38 -0.29
C TRP A 223 -25.03 28.32 -1.81
N GLU A 224 -25.62 29.32 -2.47
CA GLU A 224 -25.69 29.39 -3.94
C GLU A 224 -24.30 29.35 -4.59
N LYS A 225 -23.33 30.08 -4.04
CA LYS A 225 -21.95 30.09 -4.55
C LYS A 225 -21.24 28.77 -4.33
N ILE A 226 -21.47 28.14 -3.18
CA ILE A 226 -20.92 26.82 -2.84
C ILE A 226 -21.50 25.75 -3.76
N ASN A 227 -22.79 25.81 -4.06
CA ASN A 227 -23.46 24.84 -4.93
C ASN A 227 -22.97 24.94 -6.38
N LEU A 228 -22.66 26.15 -6.85
CA LEU A 228 -22.11 26.40 -8.20
C LEU A 228 -20.61 26.12 -8.31
N ASP A 229 -19.84 26.37 -7.25
CA ASP A 229 -18.40 26.13 -7.19
C ASP A 229 -18.00 25.33 -5.94
N PRO A 230 -17.78 24.01 -6.08
CA PRO A 230 -17.30 23.15 -5.01
C PRO A 230 -15.98 23.59 -4.35
N MET A 231 -15.13 24.34 -5.04
CA MET A 231 -13.87 24.85 -4.46
C MET A 231 -14.11 26.08 -3.58
N TYR A 232 -15.27 26.71 -3.67
CA TYR A 232 -15.61 27.86 -2.86
C TYR A 232 -15.63 27.54 -1.36
N ILE A 233 -16.16 26.37 -0.96
CA ILE A 233 -16.18 25.99 0.46
C ILE A 233 -14.76 25.82 1.02
N ARG A 234 -13.82 25.27 0.24
CA ARG A 234 -12.42 25.17 0.66
C ARG A 234 -11.81 26.55 0.91
N ARG A 235 -12.02 27.49 -0.03
CA ARG A 235 -11.56 28.89 0.11
C ARG A 235 -12.16 29.58 1.32
N LEU A 236 -13.46 29.35 1.58
CA LEU A 236 -14.15 29.86 2.76
C LEU A 236 -13.49 29.34 4.05
N LEU A 237 -13.32 28.02 4.17
CA LEU A 237 -12.73 27.41 5.37
C LEU A 237 -11.30 27.89 5.61
N THR A 238 -10.48 27.99 4.55
CA THR A 238 -9.11 28.52 4.64
C THR A 238 -9.08 29.98 5.08
N SER A 239 -10.10 30.79 4.78
CA SER A 239 -10.16 32.18 5.22
C SER A 239 -10.22 32.33 6.75
N TYR A 240 -10.84 31.39 7.46
CA TYR A 240 -10.87 31.39 8.93
C TYR A 240 -9.51 31.09 9.54
N SER A 241 -8.71 30.23 8.90
CA SER A 241 -7.31 30.01 9.29
C SER A 241 -6.50 31.32 9.18
N ASN A 242 -6.67 32.05 8.07
CA ASN A 242 -5.93 33.29 7.79
C ASN A 242 -6.39 34.52 8.59
N SER A 243 -7.66 34.58 8.99
CA SER A 243 -8.20 35.72 9.76
C SER A 243 -7.59 35.87 11.17
N ARG A 244 -7.02 34.81 11.75
CA ARG A 244 -6.29 34.87 13.04
C ARG A 244 -4.89 35.46 12.90
N TRP A 245 -4.23 35.29 11.75
CA TRP A 245 -2.90 35.87 11.49
C TRP A 245 -2.93 37.40 11.39
N LYS A 246 -4.09 37.99 11.05
CA LYS A 246 -4.27 39.44 11.05
C LYS A 246 -4.59 40.04 12.43
N LYS A 247 -4.75 39.21 13.46
CA LYS A 247 -5.09 39.63 14.83
C LYS A 247 -3.96 39.38 15.85
N LYS A 248 -2.75 39.05 15.37
CA LYS A 248 -1.51 39.06 16.16
C LYS A 248 -0.61 40.16 15.62
#